data_AF-X1BS05-F1
#
_entry.id   AF-X1BS05-F1
#
_cell.length_a   1.000
_cell.length_b   1.000
_cell.length_c   1.000
_cell.angle_alpha   90.00
_cell.angle_beta   90.00
_cell.angle_gamma   90.00
#
_symmetry.space_group_name_H-M   'P 1'
#
loop_
_entity.id
_entity.type
_entity.pdbx_description
1 polymer ?
#
loop_
_entity_poly.entity_id
_entity_poly.type
_entity_poly.pdbx_seq_one_letter_code
_entity_poly.pdbx_strand_id
1 'polypeptide(L)'
;RPLAYLVNKYYQPNPQVLVGGFTPPDFDLPANFTFHSIGKMEDYPVEKWSDGVIKLLHEIPDEVFFFLLEDAWPVRPINVQAINILHRYMLQFKNVARIDLTSDRFYSGGAEIDWNYVAHLDLVKSSRSEYFSSMMPALWNRKHHLRYFVPSETPWQIELSGSKRLQAMTDIDILGTRQMPYKCSLAFRSGNSGRLAGKIPYKFNQIDLAEMRNLGLLEPWE
;
A
#
# COMPACT_ATOMS: atom_id res chain seq x y z
N ARG A 1 -10.94 11.35 4.69
CA ARG A 1 -11.76 11.88 3.57
C ARG A 1 -10.96 12.04 2.27
N PRO A 2 -9.80 12.73 2.23
CA PRO A 2 -9.11 13.01 0.98
C PRO A 2 -8.63 11.78 0.21
N LEU A 3 -8.10 10.77 0.91
CA LEU A 3 -7.71 9.51 0.28
C LEU A 3 -8.89 8.88 -0.48
N ALA A 4 -10.07 8.79 0.14
CA ALA A 4 -11.25 8.21 -0.48
C ALA A 4 -11.71 9.00 -1.72
N TYR A 5 -11.66 10.34 -1.64
CA TYR A 5 -11.91 11.22 -2.79
C TYR A 5 -10.92 10.94 -3.94
N LEU A 6 -9.62 10.92 -3.67
CA LEU A 6 -8.58 10.71 -4.68
C LEU A 6 -8.62 9.29 -5.27
N VAL A 7 -8.92 8.27 -4.46
CA VAL A 7 -9.12 6.90 -4.94
C VAL A 7 -10.30 6.84 -5.90
N ASN A 8 -11.45 7.41 -5.55
CA ASN A 8 -12.60 7.45 -6.46
C ASN A 8 -12.37 8.36 -7.67
N LYS A 9 -11.48 9.36 -7.59
CA LYS A 9 -11.11 10.16 -8.76
C LYS A 9 -10.20 9.39 -9.72
N TYR A 10 -9.23 8.64 -9.20
CA TYR A 10 -8.12 8.10 -9.99
C TYR A 10 -8.16 6.59 -10.25
N TYR A 11 -8.95 5.83 -9.50
CA TYR A 11 -9.14 4.40 -9.69
C TYR A 11 -10.48 4.16 -10.38
N GLN A 12 -10.47 4.07 -11.72
CA GLN A 12 -11.69 3.90 -12.52
C GLN A 12 -11.71 2.55 -13.27
N PRO A 13 -12.78 1.75 -13.18
CA PRO A 13 -13.96 1.94 -12.31
C PRO A 13 -13.62 1.85 -10.81
N ASN A 14 -14.44 2.48 -9.96
CA ASN A 14 -14.22 2.52 -8.51
C ASN A 14 -14.02 1.10 -7.92
N PRO A 15 -12.92 0.85 -7.18
CA PRO A 15 -12.67 -0.45 -6.58
C PRO A 15 -13.51 -0.62 -5.30
N GLN A 16 -13.72 -1.87 -4.87
CA GLN A 16 -14.16 -2.13 -3.50
C GLN A 16 -12.99 -1.87 -2.55
N VAL A 17 -13.20 -1.08 -1.50
CA VAL A 17 -12.16 -0.70 -0.54
C VAL A 17 -12.60 -1.10 0.86
N LEU A 18 -11.79 -1.92 1.52
CA LEU A 18 -11.95 -2.26 2.92
C LEU A 18 -11.04 -1.35 3.76
N VAL A 19 -11.61 -0.58 4.67
CA VAL A 19 -10.87 0.23 5.65
C VAL A 19 -10.79 -0.57 6.95
N GLY A 20 -9.61 -1.12 7.24
CA GLY A 20 -9.31 -1.71 8.53
C GLY A 20 -8.90 -0.65 9.54
N GLY A 21 -9.57 -0.59 10.69
CA GLY A 21 -9.24 0.34 11.76
C GLY A 21 -9.90 -0.04 13.09
N PHE A 22 -9.78 0.81 14.10
CA PHE A 22 -10.37 0.55 15.42
C PHE A 22 -11.75 1.20 15.57
N THR A 23 -11.85 2.48 15.19
CA THR A 23 -13.07 3.27 15.26
C THR A 23 -13.50 3.68 13.85
N PRO A 24 -14.80 3.56 13.49
CA PRO A 24 -15.29 4.06 12.22
C PRO A 24 -15.01 5.56 12.09
N PRO A 25 -14.72 6.07 10.89
CA PRO A 25 -14.59 7.50 10.69
C PRO A 25 -15.89 8.25 11.04
N ASP A 26 -15.78 9.49 11.52
CA ASP A 26 -16.91 10.37 11.86
C ASP A 26 -17.61 10.99 10.63
N PHE A 27 -17.48 10.35 9.47
CA PHE A 27 -18.01 10.80 8.20
C PHE A 27 -18.47 9.62 7.36
N ASP A 28 -19.40 9.89 6.45
CA ASP A 28 -19.91 8.87 5.54
C ASP A 28 -18.82 8.43 4.56
N LEU A 29 -18.51 7.14 4.61
CA LEU A 29 -17.66 6.50 3.62
C LEU A 29 -18.39 6.43 2.26
N PRO A 30 -17.68 6.57 1.13
CA PRO A 30 -18.30 6.38 -0.18
C PRO A 30 -18.88 4.96 -0.32
N ALA A 31 -19.88 4.77 -1.19
CA ALA A 31 -20.60 3.50 -1.32
C ALA A 31 -19.72 2.28 -1.67
N ASN A 32 -18.54 2.49 -2.25
CA ASN A 32 -17.58 1.44 -2.56
C ASN A 32 -16.56 1.17 -1.44
N PHE A 33 -16.72 1.83 -0.28
CA PHE A 33 -15.89 1.66 0.90
C PHE A 33 -16.69 0.98 2.01
N THR A 34 -16.05 0.06 2.70
CA THR A 34 -16.59 -0.57 3.91
C THR A 34 -15.61 -0.41 5.05
N PHE A 35 -16.11 -0.27 6.28
CA PHE A 35 -15.28 -0.23 7.47
C PHE A 35 -15.28 -1.58 8.16
N HIS A 36 -14.11 -2.04 8.58
CA HIS A 36 -13.92 -3.26 9.33
C HIS A 36 -13.19 -2.96 10.64
N SER A 37 -13.86 -3.20 11.77
CA SER A 37 -13.26 -2.98 13.09
C SER A 37 -12.32 -4.15 13.42
N ILE A 38 -11.04 -3.84 13.58
CA ILE A 38 -10.01 -4.78 14.03
C ILE A 38 -10.17 -5.08 15.52
N GLY A 39 -10.84 -4.21 16.29
CA GLY A 39 -11.04 -4.34 17.73
C GLY A 39 -11.01 -2.98 18.41
N LYS A 40 -10.85 -2.97 19.73
CA LYS A 40 -10.70 -1.72 20.48
C LYS A 40 -9.26 -1.24 20.41
N MET A 41 -9.05 0.06 20.19
CA MET A 41 -7.71 0.65 20.10
C MET A 41 -6.84 0.39 21.34
N GLU A 42 -7.45 0.33 22.53
CA GLU A 42 -6.78 0.02 23.81
C GLU A 42 -6.10 -1.36 23.84
N ASP A 43 -6.56 -2.31 23.02
CA ASP A 43 -5.99 -3.66 22.92
C ASP A 43 -4.74 -3.72 22.02
N TYR A 44 -4.51 -2.66 21.22
CA TYR A 44 -3.46 -2.58 20.19
C TYR A 44 -2.57 -1.35 20.42
N PRO A 45 -1.76 -1.33 21.49
CA PRO A 45 -0.69 -0.33 21.62
C PRO A 45 0.29 -0.46 20.44
N VAL A 46 1.18 0.52 20.27
CA VAL A 46 2.06 0.61 19.09
C VAL A 46 2.92 -0.65 18.89
N GLU A 47 3.29 -1.32 19.97
CA GLU A 47 4.05 -2.57 19.97
C GLU A 47 3.25 -3.73 19.38
N LYS A 48 1.91 -3.66 19.38
CA LYS A 48 1.00 -4.66 18.82
C LYS A 48 0.40 -4.24 17.49
N TRP A 49 1.06 -3.34 16.76
CA TRP A 49 0.59 -2.93 15.44
C TRP A 49 0.48 -4.13 14.49
N SER A 50 1.47 -5.03 14.51
CA SER A 50 1.44 -6.25 13.70
C SER A 50 0.26 -7.16 14.02
N ASP A 51 -0.17 -7.27 15.29
CA ASP A 51 -1.32 -8.07 15.70
C ASP A 51 -2.61 -7.60 15.02
N GLY A 52 -2.79 -6.28 14.91
CA GLY A 52 -3.95 -5.69 14.25
C GLY A 52 -3.98 -6.03 12.75
N VAL A 53 -2.83 -5.92 12.08
CA VAL A 53 -2.72 -6.28 10.66
C VAL A 53 -2.90 -7.78 10.47
N ILE A 54 -2.26 -8.63 11.29
CA ILE A 54 -2.41 -10.10 11.24
C ILE A 54 -3.88 -10.48 11.37
N LYS A 55 -4.60 -9.89 12.33
CA LYS A 55 -6.03 -10.15 12.52
C LYS A 55 -6.83 -9.81 11.26
N LEU A 56 -6.66 -8.59 10.72
CA LEU A 56 -7.32 -8.18 9.48
C LEU A 56 -7.00 -9.13 8.32
N LEU A 57 -5.73 -9.55 8.19
CA LEU A 57 -5.29 -10.49 7.17
C LEU A 57 -5.92 -11.89 7.32
N HIS A 58 -6.32 -12.31 8.52
CA HIS A 58 -7.07 -13.56 8.70
C HIS A 58 -8.55 -13.43 8.32
N GLU A 59 -9.09 -12.22 8.34
CA GLU A 59 -10.52 -11.93 8.11
C GLU A 59 -10.83 -11.59 6.65
N ILE A 60 -9.85 -11.14 5.86
CA ILE A 60 -10.05 -10.91 4.42
C ILE A 60 -10.10 -12.23 3.62
N PRO A 61 -11.04 -12.39 2.66
CA PRO A 61 -11.16 -13.60 1.85
C PRO A 61 -10.20 -13.65 0.66
N ASP A 62 -9.65 -12.51 0.25
CA ASP A 62 -8.81 -12.38 -0.94
C ASP A 62 -7.45 -13.04 -0.75
N GLU A 63 -7.03 -13.84 -1.74
CA GLU A 63 -5.70 -14.44 -1.75
C GLU A 63 -4.61 -13.41 -2.07
N VAL A 64 -4.91 -12.54 -3.05
CA VAL A 64 -4.04 -11.43 -3.46
C VAL A 64 -4.84 -10.14 -3.37
N PHE A 65 -4.30 -9.15 -2.66
CA PHE A 65 -4.97 -7.88 -2.40
C PHE A 65 -4.01 -6.70 -2.60
N PHE A 66 -4.58 -5.54 -2.92
CA PHE A 66 -3.84 -4.28 -2.95
C PHE A 66 -3.88 -3.65 -1.56
N PHE A 67 -2.71 -3.57 -0.92
CA PHE A 67 -2.52 -2.93 0.38
C PHE A 67 -1.88 -1.54 0.24
N LEU A 68 -2.35 -0.58 1.03
CA LEU A 68 -1.73 0.72 1.26
C LEU A 68 -2.15 1.29 2.63
N LEU A 69 -1.30 2.12 3.21
CA LEU A 69 -1.60 2.88 4.43
C LEU A 69 -2.37 4.17 4.11
N GLU A 70 -3.05 4.73 5.11
CA GLU A 70 -3.96 5.87 4.96
C GLU A 70 -3.28 7.17 4.50
N ASP A 71 -1.95 7.25 4.62
CA ASP A 71 -1.12 8.36 4.19
C ASP A 71 -0.67 8.26 2.71
N ALA A 72 -0.80 7.10 2.06
CA ALA A 72 -0.32 6.89 0.70
C ALA A 72 -1.34 7.34 -0.36
N TRP A 73 -1.45 8.64 -0.61
CA TRP A 73 -2.51 9.19 -1.47
C TRP A 73 -2.14 9.14 -2.95
N PRO A 74 -3.05 8.68 -3.85
CA PRO A 74 -2.78 8.69 -5.27
C PRO A 74 -2.81 10.13 -5.79
N VAL A 75 -1.83 10.49 -6.61
CA VAL A 75 -1.71 11.85 -7.15
C VAL A 75 -1.85 11.92 -8.66
N ARG A 76 -2.09 10.78 -9.32
CA ARG A 76 -2.30 10.65 -10.77
C ARG A 76 -3.31 9.52 -11.04
N PRO A 77 -3.93 9.48 -12.24
CA PRO A 77 -4.74 8.34 -12.66
C PRO A 77 -3.99 7.02 -12.49
N ILE A 78 -4.67 6.04 -11.90
CA ILE A 78 -4.11 4.72 -11.58
C ILE A 78 -4.24 3.83 -12.81
N ASN A 79 -3.16 3.12 -13.16
CA ASN A 79 -3.21 2.16 -14.26
C ASN A 79 -3.85 0.84 -13.78
N VAL A 80 -5.18 0.84 -13.76
CA VAL A 80 -5.99 -0.31 -13.30
C VAL A 80 -5.73 -1.56 -14.15
N GLN A 81 -5.52 -1.40 -15.46
CA GLN A 81 -5.20 -2.53 -16.33
C GLN A 81 -3.89 -3.21 -15.92
N ALA A 82 -2.86 -2.43 -15.61
CA ALA A 82 -1.59 -2.97 -15.15
C ALA A 82 -1.75 -3.70 -13.79
N ILE A 83 -2.48 -3.10 -12.83
CA ILE A 83 -2.77 -3.76 -11.55
C ILE A 83 -3.48 -5.11 -11.77
N ASN A 84 -4.47 -5.17 -12.66
CA ASN A 84 -5.20 -6.40 -12.97
C ASN A 84 -4.34 -7.46 -13.67
N ILE A 85 -3.33 -7.05 -14.46
CA ILE A 85 -2.35 -7.98 -15.04
C ILE A 85 -1.47 -8.56 -13.94
N LEU A 86 -0.92 -7.72 -13.06
CA LEU A 86 -0.05 -8.13 -11.96
C LEU A 86 -0.78 -8.99 -10.92
N HIS A 87 -2.05 -8.67 -10.62
CA HIS A 87 -2.90 -9.46 -9.73
C HIS A 87 -3.10 -10.88 -10.26
N ARG A 88 -3.48 -11.01 -11.54
CA ARG A 88 -3.60 -12.33 -12.20
C ARG A 88 -2.27 -13.07 -12.25
N TYR A 89 -1.17 -12.37 -12.47
CA TYR A 89 0.16 -12.95 -12.41
C TYR A 89 0.47 -13.54 -11.03
N MET A 90 0.19 -12.84 -9.93
CA MET A 90 0.36 -13.38 -8.57
C MET A 90 -0.59 -14.54 -8.25
N LEU A 91 -1.81 -14.52 -8.81
CA LEU A 91 -2.72 -15.66 -8.69
C LEU A 91 -2.22 -16.90 -9.44
N GLN A 92 -1.48 -16.73 -10.53
CA GLN A 92 -0.89 -17.84 -11.29
C GLN A 92 0.43 -18.33 -10.64
N PHE A 93 1.31 -17.40 -10.27
CA PHE A 93 2.63 -17.69 -9.71
C PHE A 93 2.62 -17.53 -8.20
N LYS A 94 2.20 -18.60 -7.51
CA LYS A 94 1.99 -18.61 -6.07
C LYS A 94 3.25 -18.39 -5.24
N ASN A 95 4.44 -18.44 -5.83
CA ASN A 95 5.70 -18.10 -5.14
C ASN A 95 5.92 -16.58 -5.05
N VAL A 96 5.17 -15.75 -5.77
CA VAL A 96 5.30 -14.30 -5.68
C VAL A 96 4.57 -13.80 -4.44
N ALA A 97 5.34 -13.29 -3.48
CA ALA A 97 4.81 -12.79 -2.22
C ALA A 97 4.31 -11.34 -2.33
N ARG A 98 4.94 -10.53 -3.19
CA ARG A 98 4.66 -9.10 -3.31
C ARG A 98 5.03 -8.58 -4.70
N ILE A 99 4.22 -7.64 -5.22
CA ILE A 99 4.58 -6.79 -6.36
C ILE A 99 4.39 -5.32 -6.00
N ASP A 100 5.49 -4.56 -5.97
CA ASP A 100 5.47 -3.11 -5.76
C ASP A 100 4.79 -2.39 -6.93
N LEU A 101 3.78 -1.57 -6.60
CA LEU A 101 3.04 -0.77 -7.58
C LEU A 101 3.62 0.65 -7.73
N THR A 102 4.59 1.00 -6.88
CA THR A 102 5.30 2.28 -6.88
C THR A 102 6.74 2.10 -7.36
N SER A 103 7.55 3.16 -7.29
CA SER A 103 8.97 3.12 -7.65
C SER A 103 9.87 2.44 -6.61
N ASP A 104 9.32 1.99 -5.46
CA ASP A 104 10.10 1.56 -4.31
C ASP A 104 11.14 0.46 -4.67
N ARG A 105 10.69 -0.56 -5.40
CA ARG A 105 11.58 -1.65 -5.84
C ARG A 105 12.65 -1.21 -6.82
N PHE A 106 12.34 -0.25 -7.68
CA PHE A 106 13.26 0.22 -8.73
C PHE A 106 14.51 0.86 -8.13
N TYR A 107 14.39 1.48 -6.95
CA TYR A 107 15.51 2.10 -6.24
C TYR A 107 16.10 1.23 -5.12
N SER A 108 15.67 -0.03 -5.01
CA SER A 108 16.24 -0.96 -4.03
C SER A 108 17.64 -1.41 -4.43
N GLY A 109 18.55 -1.49 -3.46
CA GLY A 109 19.93 -1.91 -3.73
C GLY A 109 19.98 -3.37 -4.19
N GLY A 110 20.54 -3.65 -5.37
CA GLY A 110 20.56 -5.00 -5.93
C GLY A 110 19.29 -5.39 -6.70
N ALA A 111 18.52 -4.39 -7.15
CA ALA A 111 17.42 -4.62 -8.09
C ALA A 111 17.94 -5.09 -9.46
N GLU A 112 17.41 -6.21 -9.93
CA GLU A 112 17.51 -6.69 -11.31
C GLU A 112 16.40 -6.02 -12.12
N ILE A 113 16.73 -4.88 -12.75
CA ILE A 113 15.76 -4.00 -13.41
C ILE A 113 15.14 -4.63 -14.66
N ASP A 114 15.88 -5.51 -15.34
CA ASP A 114 15.47 -6.19 -16.56
C ASP A 114 15.29 -7.70 -16.29
N TRP A 115 14.65 -8.05 -15.17
CA TRP A 115 14.53 -9.45 -14.74
C TRP A 115 13.59 -10.27 -15.64
N ASN A 116 12.38 -9.77 -15.89
CA ASN A 116 11.40 -10.43 -16.76
C ASN A 116 10.29 -9.45 -17.17
N TYR A 117 9.25 -9.93 -17.86
CA TYR A 117 8.07 -9.15 -18.20
C TYR A 117 6.78 -9.97 -18.12
N VAL A 118 5.65 -9.28 -18.00
CA VAL A 118 4.31 -9.86 -18.16
C VAL A 118 3.45 -8.92 -18.98
N ALA A 119 2.94 -9.41 -20.13
CA ALA A 119 2.32 -8.58 -21.14
C ALA A 119 3.23 -7.42 -21.55
N HIS A 120 2.85 -6.18 -21.24
CA HIS A 120 3.64 -4.97 -21.52
C HIS A 120 4.33 -4.38 -20.27
N LEU A 121 4.35 -5.11 -19.17
CA LEU A 121 4.91 -4.67 -17.90
C LEU A 121 6.29 -5.30 -17.68
N ASP A 122 7.30 -4.46 -17.50
CA ASP A 122 8.64 -4.90 -17.14
C ASP A 122 8.67 -5.15 -15.63
N LEU A 123 9.07 -6.36 -15.27
CA LEU A 123 9.18 -6.81 -13.90
C LEU A 123 10.61 -6.56 -13.40
N VAL A 124 10.68 -5.94 -12.22
CA VAL A 124 11.91 -5.75 -11.47
C VAL A 124 11.93 -6.76 -10.35
N LYS A 125 13.03 -7.50 -10.21
CA LYS A 125 13.23 -8.39 -9.05
C LYS A 125 14.27 -7.78 -8.13
N SER A 126 14.11 -7.97 -6.82
CA SER A 126 15.15 -7.64 -5.85
C SER A 126 15.39 -8.88 -5.00
N SER A 127 16.64 -9.23 -4.81
CA SER A 127 17.05 -10.33 -3.92
C SER A 127 17.52 -9.82 -2.56
N ARG A 128 17.79 -8.51 -2.42
CA ARG A 128 18.29 -7.86 -1.21
C ARG A 128 17.80 -6.40 -1.16
N SER A 129 17.45 -5.88 0.01
CA SER A 129 17.20 -4.44 0.25
C SER A 129 17.11 -4.19 1.74
N GLU A 130 17.53 -3.03 2.24
CA GLU A 130 17.35 -2.66 3.66
C GLU A 130 15.87 -2.49 4.02
N TYR A 131 15.03 -2.12 3.06
CA TYR A 131 13.58 -1.89 3.22
C TYR A 131 12.74 -2.85 2.36
N PHE A 132 13.12 -4.12 2.35
CA PHE A 132 12.49 -5.19 1.57
C PHE A 132 10.99 -5.37 1.89
N SER A 133 10.58 -5.13 3.15
CA SER A 133 9.20 -5.15 3.67
C SER A 133 8.56 -3.76 3.79
N SER A 134 9.08 -2.72 3.13
CA SER A 134 8.47 -1.38 3.06
C SER A 134 6.94 -1.43 2.93
N MET A 135 6.19 -0.64 3.69
CA MET A 135 4.72 -0.67 3.62
C MET A 135 4.14 0.19 2.48
N MET A 136 4.97 0.53 1.48
CA MET A 136 4.53 1.24 0.28
C MET A 136 3.44 0.46 -0.49
N PRO A 137 2.55 1.16 -1.22
CA PRO A 137 1.46 0.57 -1.99
C PRO A 137 1.92 -0.59 -2.90
N ALA A 138 1.37 -1.78 -2.65
CA ALA A 138 1.78 -3.00 -3.34
C ALA A 138 0.65 -4.04 -3.39
N LEU A 139 0.74 -4.96 -4.35
CA LEU A 139 -0.03 -6.20 -4.31
C LEU A 139 0.68 -7.20 -3.40
N TRP A 140 -0.10 -7.92 -2.58
CA TRP A 140 0.41 -8.89 -1.63
C TRP A 140 -0.31 -10.21 -1.74
N ASN A 141 0.44 -11.32 -1.68
CA ASN A 141 -0.14 -12.63 -1.45
C ASN A 141 -0.33 -12.81 0.07
N ARG A 142 -1.58 -12.98 0.52
CA ARG A 142 -1.94 -13.06 1.93
C ARG A 142 -1.21 -14.15 2.71
N LYS A 143 -1.07 -15.33 2.12
CA LYS A 143 -0.36 -16.45 2.75
C LYS A 143 1.09 -16.08 3.03
N HIS A 144 1.77 -15.47 2.06
CA HIS A 144 3.16 -15.05 2.24
C HIS A 144 3.29 -13.81 3.11
N HIS A 145 2.30 -12.91 3.08
CA HIS A 145 2.26 -11.74 3.94
C HIS A 145 2.26 -12.15 5.43
N LEU A 146 1.43 -13.13 5.79
CA LEU A 146 1.39 -13.68 7.15
C LEU A 146 2.67 -14.40 7.59
N ARG A 147 3.52 -14.87 6.67
CA ARG A 147 4.75 -15.61 7.02
C ARG A 147 5.83 -14.76 7.67
N TYR A 148 5.88 -13.45 7.38
CA TYR A 148 6.95 -12.58 7.87
C TYR A 148 6.50 -11.57 8.93
N PHE A 149 5.18 -11.41 9.12
CA PHE A 149 4.63 -10.70 10.26
C PHE A 149 4.82 -11.53 11.53
N VAL A 150 5.38 -10.92 12.56
CA VAL A 150 5.50 -11.52 13.88
C VAL A 150 4.61 -10.71 14.82
N PRO A 151 3.76 -11.35 15.66
CA PRO A 151 2.98 -10.65 16.66
C PRO A 151 3.86 -9.78 17.56
N SER A 152 3.29 -8.70 18.07
CA SER A 152 3.96 -7.75 18.97
C SER A 152 5.18 -7.06 18.32
N GLU A 153 5.01 -6.65 17.05
CA GLU A 153 5.94 -5.76 16.36
C GLU A 153 5.28 -4.41 16.01
N THR A 154 6.07 -3.35 16.18
CA THR A 154 5.80 -2.01 15.68
C THR A 154 5.94 -1.95 14.14
N PRO A 155 5.37 -0.93 13.46
CA PRO A 155 5.57 -0.75 12.02
C PRO A 155 7.05 -0.73 11.61
N TRP A 156 7.89 -0.07 12.42
CA TRP A 156 9.32 0.04 12.18
C TRP A 156 10.06 -1.30 12.32
N GLN A 157 9.67 -2.11 13.31
CA GLN A 157 10.23 -3.46 13.47
C GLN A 157 9.86 -4.36 12.29
N ILE A 158 8.65 -4.24 11.75
CA ILE A 158 8.25 -4.99 10.55
C ILE A 158 9.06 -4.54 9.34
N GLU A 159 9.30 -3.23 9.18
CA GLU A 159 10.15 -2.73 8.09
C GLU A 159 11.60 -3.22 8.21
N LEU A 160 12.21 -3.21 9.39
CA LEU A 160 13.61 -3.61 9.55
C LEU A 160 13.78 -5.14 9.73
N SER A 161 13.14 -5.72 10.74
CA SER A 161 13.24 -7.14 11.06
C SER A 161 12.47 -7.99 10.05
N GLY A 162 11.31 -7.54 9.59
CA GLY A 162 10.56 -8.21 8.54
C GLY A 162 11.31 -8.22 7.20
N SER A 163 12.08 -7.18 6.88
CA SER A 163 12.95 -7.18 5.70
C SER A 163 14.00 -8.29 5.76
N LYS A 164 14.60 -8.50 6.93
CA LYS A 164 15.57 -9.59 7.13
C LYS A 164 14.91 -10.96 7.01
N ARG A 165 13.71 -11.13 7.58
CA ARG A 165 12.95 -12.38 7.48
C ARG A 165 12.56 -12.70 6.05
N LEU A 166 12.01 -11.72 5.30
CA LEU A 166 11.67 -11.89 3.90
C LEU A 166 12.91 -12.24 3.04
N GLN A 167 14.05 -11.59 3.26
CA GLN A 167 15.29 -11.90 2.54
C GLN A 167 15.81 -13.31 2.82
N ALA A 168 15.54 -13.87 4.00
CA ALA A 168 15.92 -15.23 4.33
C ALA A 168 15.00 -16.28 3.68
N MET A 169 13.84 -15.89 3.13
CA MET A 169 12.93 -16.79 2.43
C MET A 169 13.39 -16.96 0.98
N THR A 170 13.95 -18.13 0.65
CA THR A 170 14.45 -18.45 -0.69
C THR A 170 13.40 -19.05 -1.62
N ASP A 171 12.22 -19.37 -1.09
CA ASP A 171 11.11 -20.00 -1.81
C ASP A 171 10.09 -19.00 -2.37
N ILE A 172 10.32 -17.69 -2.19
CA ILE A 172 9.43 -16.63 -2.64
C ILE A 172 10.14 -15.57 -3.48
N ASP A 173 9.37 -14.92 -4.34
CA ASP A 173 9.81 -13.77 -5.12
C ASP A 173 9.16 -12.48 -4.61
N ILE A 174 9.96 -11.41 -4.57
CA ILE A 174 9.53 -10.05 -4.32
C ILE A 174 9.84 -9.22 -5.56
N LEU A 175 8.80 -8.70 -6.17
CA LEU A 175 8.88 -8.01 -7.45
C LEU A 175 8.40 -6.56 -7.35
N GLY A 176 8.62 -5.82 -8.41
CA GLY A 176 8.01 -4.53 -8.70
C GLY A 176 7.87 -4.36 -10.20
N THR A 177 7.50 -3.16 -10.64
CA THR A 177 7.37 -2.86 -12.08
C THR A 177 7.91 -1.48 -12.43
N ARG A 178 8.54 -1.36 -13.60
CA ARG A 178 9.05 -0.07 -14.11
C ARG A 178 7.92 0.90 -14.46
N GLN A 179 6.72 0.39 -14.72
CA GLN A 179 5.57 1.17 -15.16
C GLN A 179 4.88 1.94 -14.00
N MET A 180 5.16 1.58 -12.74
CA MET A 180 4.69 2.28 -11.53
C MET A 180 3.19 2.62 -11.59
N PRO A 181 2.30 1.61 -11.66
CA PRO A 181 0.88 1.80 -11.90
C PRO A 181 0.16 2.61 -10.82
N TYR A 182 0.75 2.74 -9.63
CA TYR A 182 0.27 3.57 -8.54
C TYR A 182 1.29 4.67 -8.20
N LYS A 183 0.96 5.91 -8.58
CA LYS A 183 1.79 7.08 -8.27
C LYS A 183 1.19 7.81 -7.08
N CYS A 184 1.91 7.79 -5.96
CA CYS A 184 1.42 8.36 -4.71
C CYS A 184 2.40 9.31 -4.03
N SER A 185 1.85 10.09 -3.10
CA SER A 185 2.59 10.88 -2.13
C SER A 185 2.19 10.45 -0.73
N LEU A 186 3.14 10.39 0.19
CA LEU A 186 2.87 10.17 1.62
C LEU A 186 2.37 11.48 2.24
N ALA A 187 1.06 11.66 2.28
CA ALA A 187 0.37 12.83 2.80
C ALA A 187 0.20 12.73 4.31
N PHE A 188 0.34 13.84 5.05
CA PHE A 188 0.00 13.88 6.48
C PHE A 188 0.70 12.86 7.38
N ARG A 189 1.87 12.35 6.97
CA ARG A 189 2.67 11.46 7.81
C ARG A 189 2.95 12.14 9.16
N SER A 190 2.50 11.52 10.24
CA SER A 190 2.59 12.06 11.61
C SER A 190 1.90 13.41 11.81
N GLY A 191 0.80 13.68 11.08
CA GLY A 191 0.03 14.93 11.19
C GLY A 191 0.66 16.13 10.50
N ASN A 192 1.77 15.94 9.77
CA ASN A 192 2.48 17.04 9.11
C ASN A 192 1.85 17.37 7.74
N SER A 193 1.07 18.47 7.70
CA SER A 193 0.44 19.00 6.48
C SER A 193 1.44 19.59 5.47
N GLY A 194 2.66 19.92 5.89
CA GLY A 194 3.72 20.44 5.03
C GLY A 194 4.13 19.49 3.90
N ARG A 195 3.79 18.19 4.00
CA ARG A 195 3.97 17.23 2.91
C ARG A 195 3.03 17.46 1.72
N LEU A 196 1.91 18.16 1.91
CA LEU A 196 1.06 18.62 0.81
C LEU A 196 1.76 19.67 -0.07
N ALA A 197 2.62 20.51 0.55
CA ALA A 197 3.38 21.56 -0.13
C ALA A 197 4.65 21.04 -0.84
N GLY A 198 5.07 19.81 -0.56
CA GLY A 198 5.90 18.98 -1.45
C GLY A 198 7.35 18.70 -1.01
N LYS A 199 7.76 17.44 -1.19
CA LYS A 199 8.94 16.96 -1.95
C LYS A 199 8.92 15.42 -2.01
N ILE A 200 8.96 14.90 -3.25
CA ILE A 200 9.39 13.57 -3.74
C ILE A 200 8.48 12.34 -3.47
N PRO A 201 8.27 11.45 -4.47
CA PRO A 201 8.59 11.61 -5.91
C PRO A 201 7.47 12.31 -6.68
N TYR A 202 6.22 12.30 -6.20
CA TYR A 202 5.08 12.85 -6.93
C TYR A 202 4.38 13.97 -6.18
N LYS A 203 4.27 15.14 -6.81
CA LYS A 203 3.54 16.30 -6.25
C LYS A 203 2.04 16.16 -6.48
N PHE A 204 1.26 16.60 -5.50
CA PHE A 204 -0.18 16.78 -5.65
C PHE A 204 -0.49 17.73 -6.80
N ASN A 205 -1.54 17.39 -7.56
CA ASN A 205 -2.11 18.28 -8.56
C ASN A 205 -2.75 19.47 -7.85
N GLN A 206 -2.41 20.69 -8.25
CA GLN A 206 -2.95 21.91 -7.64
C GLN A 206 -4.46 22.03 -7.83
N ILE A 207 -5.00 21.48 -8.94
CA ILE A 207 -6.44 21.41 -9.18
C ILE A 207 -7.09 20.51 -8.14
N ASP A 208 -6.55 19.32 -7.88
CA ASP A 208 -7.08 18.42 -6.85
C ASP A 208 -7.05 19.05 -5.47
N LEU A 209 -5.96 19.74 -5.12
CA LEU A 209 -5.86 20.45 -3.84
C LEU A 209 -6.94 21.53 -3.74
N ALA A 210 -7.09 22.36 -4.77
CA ALA A 210 -8.13 23.40 -4.79
C ALA A 210 -9.55 22.81 -4.72
N GLU A 211 -9.83 21.72 -5.42
CA GLU A 211 -11.11 21.02 -5.35
C GLU A 211 -11.36 20.44 -3.96
N MET A 212 -10.38 19.76 -3.36
CA MET A 212 -10.51 19.21 -2.01
C MET A 212 -10.69 20.31 -0.95
N ARG A 213 -10.06 21.48 -1.13
CA ARG A 213 -10.31 22.67 -0.29
C ARG A 213 -11.74 23.16 -0.39
N ASN A 214 -12.22 23.37 -1.61
CA ASN A 214 -13.57 23.84 -1.86
C ASN A 214 -14.63 22.88 -1.31
N LEU A 215 -14.30 21.59 -1.24
CA LEU A 215 -15.15 20.54 -0.66
C LEU A 215 -14.97 20.37 0.86
N GLY A 216 -14.10 21.15 1.52
CA GLY A 216 -13.81 21.04 2.95
C GLY A 216 -13.15 19.72 3.36
N LEU A 217 -12.49 19.02 2.43
CA LEU A 217 -11.91 17.70 2.68
C LEU A 217 -10.56 17.77 3.40
N LEU A 218 -9.89 18.92 3.37
CA LEU A 218 -8.58 19.12 4.00
C LEU A 218 -8.66 19.75 5.40
N GLU A 219 -9.84 20.11 5.89
CA GLU A 219 -10.03 20.59 7.26
C GLU A 219 -9.93 19.42 8.26
N PRO A 220 -9.32 19.62 9.45
CA PRO A 220 -8.80 20.86 10.01
C PRO A 220 -7.30 21.08 9.75
N TRP A 221 -6.72 20.41 8.74
CA TRP A 221 -5.27 20.36 8.56
C TRP A 221 -4.68 21.51 7.73
N GLU A 222 -5.52 22.44 7.28
CA GLU A 222 -5.15 23.72 6.66
C GLU A 222 -5.39 24.89 7.61
#